data_AF-A0A968VSC8-F1
#
_entry.id   AF-A0A968VSC8-F1
#
_cell.length_a   1.000
_cell.length_b   1.000
_cell.length_c   1.000
_cell.angle_alpha   90.00
_cell.angle_beta   90.00
_cell.angle_gamma   90.00
#
_symmetry.space_group_name_H-M   'P 1'
#
loop_
_entity.id
_entity.type
_entity.pdbx_description
1 polymer ?
#
loop_
_entity_poly.entity_id
_entity_poly.type
_entity_poly.pdbx_seq_one_letter_code
_entity_poly.pdbx_strand_id
1 'polypeptide(L)'
;VAEWAGRFAAGLAGASVDPWLGVAAIVAGTIVQQIEGNLLVPRIMDRAVGIGPVVTLLAIAGAAGVFGFGGALLAVPLAAVLQVLFTTWIEHRDSVQGLSDIAGRSASDRLRYLVQDLSQDLRRFVRNHDGEADPAIEHAAELEALIGELDAIVQRQSSPELRN
;
A
#
# COMPACT_ATOMS: atom_id res chain seq x y z
N VAL A 1 0.80 18.41 32.06
CA VAL A 1 1.24 18.83 33.42
C VAL A 1 2.57 18.19 33.82
N ALA A 2 2.79 16.90 33.56
CA ALA A 2 4.04 16.20 33.90
C ALA A 2 5.32 16.81 33.28
N GLU A 3 5.30 17.22 32.00
CA GLU A 3 6.48 17.80 31.33
C GLU A 3 6.90 19.17 31.87
N TRP A 4 5.92 19.98 32.28
CA TRP A 4 6.17 21.28 32.88
C TRP A 4 6.89 21.14 34.22
N ALA A 5 6.48 20.15 35.02
CA ALA A 5 7.14 19.84 36.29
C ALA A 5 8.60 19.40 36.09
N GLY A 6 8.90 18.60 35.06
CA GLY A 6 10.26 18.17 34.74
C GLY A 6 11.21 19.33 34.37
N ARG A 7 10.73 20.32 33.61
CA ARG A 7 11.52 21.50 33.23
C ARG A 7 11.82 22.40 34.42
N PHE A 8 10.83 22.63 35.27
CA PHE A 8 11.05 23.38 36.52
C PHE A 8 12.01 22.65 37.45
N ALA A 9 11.88 21.31 37.59
CA ALA A 9 12.82 20.52 38.39
C ALA A 9 14.26 20.60 37.86
N ALA A 10 14.47 20.48 36.54
CA ALA A 10 15.78 20.59 35.93
C ALA A 10 16.40 21.99 36.07
N GLY A 11 15.58 23.04 35.93
CA GLY A 11 16.00 24.42 36.15
C GLY A 11 16.41 24.71 37.60
N LEU A 12 15.64 24.20 38.56
CA LEU A 12 15.95 24.32 39.99
C LEU A 12 17.23 23.57 40.35
N ALA A 13 17.42 22.36 39.81
CA ALA A 13 18.64 21.58 40.02
C ALA A 13 19.88 22.26 39.44
N GLY A 14 19.78 22.86 38.24
CA GLY A 14 20.87 23.62 37.63
C GLY A 14 21.22 24.90 38.40
N ALA A 15 20.21 25.60 38.91
CA ALA A 15 20.40 26.81 39.71
C ALA A 15 21.09 26.55 41.06
N SER A 16 21.00 25.32 41.59
CA SER A 16 21.74 24.92 42.80
C SER A 16 23.25 24.80 42.59
N VAL A 17 23.71 24.61 41.36
CA VAL A 17 25.15 24.56 41.02
C VAL A 17 25.63 25.93 40.60
N ASP A 18 24.92 26.56 39.66
CA ASP A 18 25.16 27.93 39.22
C ASP A 18 23.84 28.52 38.71
N PRO A 19 23.38 29.69 39.24
CA PRO A 19 22.14 30.32 38.82
C PRO A 19 22.01 30.50 37.30
N TRP A 20 23.13 30.73 36.61
CA TRP A 20 23.13 30.90 35.16
C TRP A 20 22.89 29.58 34.41
N LEU A 21 23.39 28.45 34.94
CA LEU A 21 23.12 27.13 34.37
C LEU A 21 21.63 26.76 34.44
N GLY A 22 20.96 27.11 35.54
CA GLY A 22 19.52 26.87 35.72
C GLY A 22 18.68 27.61 34.67
N VAL A 23 19.00 28.88 34.41
CA VAL A 23 18.35 29.67 33.36
C VAL A 23 18.63 29.07 31.98
N ALA A 24 19.88 28.73 31.68
CA ALA A 24 20.27 28.11 30.42
C ALA A 24 19.54 26.78 30.17
N ALA A 25 19.38 25.94 31.20
CA ALA A 25 18.68 24.67 31.12
C ALA A 25 17.18 24.83 30.83
N ILE A 26 16.51 25.79 31.49
CA ILE A 26 15.10 26.09 31.22
C ILE A 26 14.93 26.59 29.78
N VAL A 27 15.79 27.51 29.32
CA VAL A 27 15.73 28.08 27.97
C VAL A 27 15.98 27.00 26.92
N ALA A 28 17.04 26.21 27.07
CA ALA A 28 17.37 25.11 26.17
C ALA A 28 16.23 24.08 26.10
N GLY A 29 15.70 23.66 27.25
CA GLY A 29 14.57 22.73 27.31
C GLY A 29 13.30 23.30 26.66
N THR A 30 13.09 24.62 26.74
CA THR A 30 11.97 25.29 26.05
C THR A 30 12.12 25.22 24.53
N ILE A 31 13.33 25.47 24.02
CA ILE A 31 13.60 25.46 22.58
C ILE A 31 13.44 24.05 22.01
N VAL A 32 14.00 23.05 22.68
CA VAL A 32 13.87 21.64 22.25
C VAL A 32 12.40 21.24 22.18
N GLN A 33 11.62 21.55 23.23
CA GLN A 33 10.19 21.25 23.27
C GLN A 33 9.38 22.01 22.20
N GLN A 34 9.73 23.26 21.90
CA GLN A 34 9.09 24.00 20.79
C GLN A 34 9.34 23.32 19.44
N ILE A 35 10.54 22.78 19.22
CA ILE A 35 10.87 22.06 17.99
C ILE A 35 10.11 20.72 17.94
N GLU A 36 10.09 19.98 19.05
CA GLU A 36 9.35 18.74 19.15
C GLU A 36 7.85 18.95 18.93
N GLY A 37 7.22 19.86 19.67
CA GLY A 37 5.79 20.11 19.61
C GLY A 37 5.30 20.71 18.29
N ASN A 38 6.06 21.64 17.69
CA ASN A 38 5.60 22.37 16.50
C ASN A 38 6.09 21.80 15.17
N LEU A 39 7.19 21.03 15.15
CA LEU A 39 7.77 20.51 13.90
C LEU A 39 7.85 18.99 13.89
N LEU A 40 8.35 18.39 14.96
CA LEU A 40 8.63 16.96 15.00
C LEU A 40 7.34 16.14 15.10
N VAL A 41 6.48 16.48 16.07
CA VAL A 41 5.19 15.83 16.30
C VAL A 41 4.28 15.93 15.07
N PRO A 42 4.00 17.11 14.48
CA PRO A 42 3.17 17.18 13.30
C PRO A 42 3.80 16.44 12.12
N ARG A 43 5.12 16.52 11.89
CA ARG A 43 5.75 15.81 10.76
C ARG A 43 5.69 14.28 10.89
N ILE A 44 5.66 13.75 12.11
CA ILE A 44 5.46 12.32 12.38
C ILE A 44 3.97 11.96 12.21
N MET A 45 3.06 12.80 12.72
CA MET A 45 1.61 12.57 12.67
C MET A 45 1.01 12.78 11.27
N ASP A 46 1.57 13.67 10.46
CA ASP A 46 1.13 14.01 9.10
C ASP A 46 1.17 12.78 8.18
N ARG A 47 2.13 11.88 8.40
CA ARG A 47 2.22 10.58 7.69
C ARG A 47 1.18 9.55 8.15
N ALA A 48 0.62 9.71 9.34
CA ALA A 48 -0.27 8.72 9.96
C ALA A 48 -1.76 9.04 9.77
N VAL A 49 -2.15 10.30 9.61
CA VAL A 49 -3.57 10.70 9.70
C VAL A 49 -4.15 11.23 8.39
N GLY A 50 -3.38 11.83 7.49
CA GLY A 50 -3.84 12.19 6.13
C GLY A 50 -5.06 13.14 6.04
N ILE A 51 -5.53 13.71 7.15
CA ILE A 51 -6.62 14.70 7.17
C ILE A 51 -6.00 16.09 7.11
N GLY A 52 -6.30 16.83 6.05
CA GLY A 52 -5.88 18.22 5.92
C GLY A 52 -6.41 19.08 7.08
N PRO A 53 -5.61 19.98 7.67
CA PRO A 53 -6.00 20.82 8.82
C PRO A 53 -7.32 21.58 8.62
N VAL A 54 -7.63 21.96 7.37
CA VAL A 54 -8.87 22.64 6.98
C VAL A 54 -10.11 21.76 7.19
N VAL A 55 -10.02 20.46 6.90
CA VAL A 55 -11.12 19.50 7.08
C VAL A 55 -11.41 19.29 8.56
N THR A 56 -10.35 19.17 9.38
CA THR A 56 -10.48 19.07 10.84
C THR A 56 -11.12 20.33 11.43
N LEU A 57 -10.72 21.51 10.95
CA LEU A 57 -11.30 22.79 11.38
C LEU A 57 -12.79 22.89 11.03
N LEU A 58 -13.17 22.48 9.82
CA LEU A 58 -14.57 22.43 9.37
C LEU A 58 -15.41 21.43 10.19
N ALA A 59 -14.85 20.27 10.51
CA ALA A 59 -15.53 19.27 11.33
C ALA A 59 -15.74 19.77 12.77
N ILE A 60 -14.75 20.44 13.37
CA ILE A 60 -14.87 21.07 14.69
C ILE A 60 -15.90 22.20 14.66
N ALA A 61 -15.85 23.07 13.65
CA ALA A 61 -16.80 24.18 13.52
C ALA A 61 -18.24 23.68 13.33
N GLY A 62 -18.45 22.66 12.49
CA GLY A 62 -19.75 22.03 12.29
C GLY A 62 -20.27 21.35 13.56
N ALA A 63 -19.44 20.54 14.22
CA ALA A 63 -19.83 19.86 15.45
C ALA A 63 -20.09 20.83 16.61
N ALA A 64 -19.28 21.89 16.74
CA ALA A 64 -19.48 22.96 17.72
C ALA A 64 -20.75 23.77 17.43
N GLY A 65 -21.11 23.97 16.16
CA GLY A 65 -22.36 24.64 15.79
C GLY A 65 -23.62 23.84 16.13
N VAL A 66 -23.57 22.51 16.02
CA VAL A 66 -24.73 21.63 16.28
C VAL A 66 -24.91 21.32 17.76
N PHE A 67 -23.83 21.14 18.52
CA PHE A 67 -23.86 20.68 19.92
C PHE A 67 -23.17 21.61 20.92
N GLY A 68 -22.75 22.81 20.51
CA GLY A 68 -22.07 23.78 21.37
C GLY A 68 -20.69 23.31 21.84
N PHE A 69 -20.30 23.70 23.06
CA PHE A 69 -19.00 23.31 23.65
C PHE A 69 -18.83 21.79 23.79
N GLY A 70 -19.92 21.07 24.11
CA GLY A 70 -19.90 19.60 24.13
C GLY A 70 -19.61 18.99 22.76
N GLY A 71 -20.11 19.63 21.69
CA GLY A 71 -19.80 19.28 20.30
C GLY A 71 -18.34 19.46 19.95
N ALA A 72 -17.69 20.52 20.44
CA ALA A 72 -16.27 20.77 20.20
C ALA A 72 -15.37 19.70 20.84
N LEU A 73 -15.72 19.20 22.03
CA LEU A 73 -14.98 18.11 22.69
C LEU A 73 -15.12 16.78 21.96
N LEU A 74 -16.32 16.51 21.41
CA LEU A 74 -16.59 15.30 20.64
C LEU A 74 -16.21 15.42 19.16
N ALA A 75 -15.83 16.60 18.69
CA ALA A 75 -15.54 16.84 17.28
C ALA A 75 -14.39 15.99 16.75
N VAL A 76 -13.32 15.80 17.54
CA VAL A 76 -12.16 15.01 17.13
C VAL A 76 -12.52 13.54 16.90
N PRO A 77 -13.13 12.80 17.86
CA PRO A 77 -13.53 11.42 17.63
C PRO A 77 -14.64 11.31 16.56
N LEU A 78 -15.57 12.27 16.47
CA LEU A 78 -16.63 12.26 15.46
C LEU A 78 -16.07 12.48 14.04
N ALA A 79 -15.07 13.35 13.88
CA ALA A 79 -14.38 13.57 12.62
C ALA A 79 -13.62 12.31 12.16
N ALA A 80 -12.98 11.59 13.09
CA ALA A 80 -12.34 10.31 12.79
C ALA A 80 -13.35 9.25 12.31
N VAL A 81 -14.51 9.13 12.97
CA VAL A 81 -15.57 8.21 12.56
C VAL A 81 -16.13 8.58 11.17
N LEU A 82 -16.41 9.86 10.94
CA LEU A 82 -16.89 10.35 9.64
C LEU A 82 -15.88 10.10 8.53
N GLN A 83 -14.59 10.33 8.79
CA GLN A 83 -13.53 10.05 7.83
C GLN A 83 -13.51 8.56 7.45
N VAL A 84 -13.49 7.66 8.43
CA VAL A 84 -13.49 6.21 8.16
C VAL A 84 -14.71 5.83 7.33
N LEU A 85 -15.87 6.40 7.63
CA LEU A 85 -17.09 6.14 6.88
C LEU A 85 -16.98 6.63 5.42
N PHE A 86 -16.49 7.86 5.20
CA PHE A 86 -16.30 8.42 3.86
C PHE A 86 -15.25 7.66 3.05
N THR A 87 -14.11 7.32 3.64
CA THR A 87 -13.06 6.54 2.98
C THR A 87 -13.58 5.15 2.58
N THR A 88 -14.29 4.46 3.48
CA THR A 88 -14.88 3.14 3.19
C THR A 88 -15.94 3.19 2.09
N TRP A 89 -16.72 4.28 2.02
CA TRP A 89 -17.73 4.49 0.99
C TRP A 89 -17.14 4.81 -0.39
N ILE A 90 -16.03 5.56 -0.43
CA ILE A 90 -15.34 5.91 -1.67
C ILE A 90 -14.54 4.72 -2.21
N GLU A 91 -13.85 3.98 -1.34
CA GLU A 91 -12.95 2.88 -1.69
C GLU A 91 -13.69 1.62 -2.19
N HIS A 92 -15.01 1.57 -2.01
CA HIS A 92 -15.90 0.63 -2.70
C HIS A 92 -15.99 0.84 -4.22
N ARG A 93 -15.34 1.87 -4.78
CA ARG A 93 -15.24 2.08 -6.23
C ARG A 93 -13.88 1.71 -6.84
N ASP A 94 -12.82 1.61 -6.04
CA ASP A 94 -11.43 1.42 -6.54
C ASP A 94 -10.89 0.00 -6.32
N SER A 95 -11.51 -0.77 -5.42
CA SER A 95 -11.13 -2.16 -5.14
C SER A 95 -11.39 -3.12 -6.32
N VAL A 96 -12.21 -2.72 -7.31
CA VAL A 96 -12.42 -3.48 -8.55
C VAL A 96 -11.42 -3.10 -9.65
N GLN A 97 -10.87 -1.88 -9.64
CA GLN A 97 -9.91 -1.40 -10.64
C GLN A 97 -8.46 -1.83 -10.32
N GLY A 98 -8.07 -1.87 -9.05
CA GLY A 98 -6.75 -2.39 -8.67
C GLY A 98 -6.57 -3.88 -8.98
N LEU A 99 -7.62 -4.68 -8.84
CA LEU A 99 -7.58 -6.12 -9.14
C LEU A 99 -7.53 -6.40 -10.64
N SER A 100 -8.16 -5.58 -11.48
CA SER A 100 -8.10 -5.73 -12.94
C SER A 100 -6.75 -5.29 -13.52
N ASP A 101 -6.12 -4.25 -12.95
CA ASP A 101 -4.79 -3.78 -13.38
C ASP A 101 -3.67 -4.76 -12.94
N ILE A 102 -3.82 -5.39 -11.76
CA ILE A 102 -2.92 -6.45 -11.28
C ILE A 102 -3.13 -7.76 -12.07
N ALA A 103 -4.38 -8.16 -12.33
CA ALA A 103 -4.69 -9.38 -13.08
C ALA A 103 -4.27 -9.29 -14.56
N GLY A 104 -4.49 -8.14 -15.21
CA GLY A 104 -4.18 -7.94 -16.62
C GLY A 104 -2.67 -7.87 -16.93
N ARG A 105 -1.88 -7.20 -16.08
CA ARG A 105 -0.42 -7.13 -16.24
C ARG A 105 0.29 -8.42 -15.83
N SER A 106 -0.10 -9.03 -14.73
CA SER A 106 0.56 -10.25 -14.19
C SER A 106 0.34 -11.49 -15.06
N ALA A 107 -0.84 -11.65 -15.67
CA ALA A 107 -1.09 -12.75 -16.61
C ALA A 107 -0.18 -12.64 -17.86
N SER A 108 0.00 -11.41 -18.36
CA SER A 108 0.85 -11.12 -19.52
C SER A 108 2.34 -11.37 -19.20
N ASP A 109 2.78 -11.01 -18.00
CA ASP A 109 4.16 -11.27 -17.56
C ASP A 109 4.41 -12.78 -17.38
N ARG A 110 3.46 -13.52 -16.79
CA ARG A 110 3.55 -14.99 -16.66
C ARG A 110 3.59 -15.69 -18.02
N LEU A 111 2.80 -15.25 -18.98
CA LEU A 111 2.85 -15.77 -20.36
C LEU A 111 4.23 -15.55 -20.98
N ARG A 112 4.85 -14.38 -20.78
CA ARG A 112 6.23 -14.14 -21.23
C ARG A 112 7.23 -15.07 -20.56
N TYR A 113 7.10 -15.29 -19.26
CA TYR A 113 7.98 -16.23 -18.54
C TYR A 113 7.78 -17.67 -19.03
N LEU A 114 6.55 -18.14 -19.21
CA LEU A 114 6.27 -19.50 -19.69
C LEU A 114 6.75 -19.69 -21.13
N VAL A 115 6.56 -18.69 -22.00
CA VAL A 115 7.07 -18.73 -23.37
C VAL A 115 8.60 -18.76 -23.39
N GLN A 116 9.24 -17.97 -22.53
CA GLN A 116 10.70 -17.95 -22.43
C GLN A 116 11.24 -19.26 -21.87
N ASP A 117 10.65 -19.74 -20.77
CA ASP A 117 11.06 -20.97 -20.10
C ASP A 117 10.85 -22.19 -20.99
N LEU A 118 9.69 -22.31 -21.63
CA LEU A 118 9.41 -23.40 -22.57
C LEU A 118 10.32 -23.34 -23.80
N SER A 119 10.61 -22.14 -24.33
CA SER A 119 11.54 -22.00 -25.45
C SER A 119 12.95 -22.45 -25.09
N GLN A 120 13.34 -22.21 -23.83
CA GLN A 120 14.65 -22.57 -23.31
C GLN A 120 14.71 -24.06 -23.01
N ASP A 121 13.62 -24.63 -22.50
CA ASP A 121 13.50 -26.05 -22.19
C ASP A 121 13.41 -26.91 -23.45
N LEU A 122 12.68 -26.47 -24.48
CA LEU A 122 12.69 -27.11 -25.80
C LEU A 122 14.05 -27.01 -26.48
N ARG A 123 14.71 -25.85 -26.38
CA ARG A 123 16.08 -25.70 -26.90
C ARG A 123 17.05 -26.62 -26.17
N ARG A 124 16.83 -26.87 -24.87
CA ARG A 124 17.60 -27.81 -24.07
C ARG A 124 17.27 -29.26 -24.42
N PHE A 125 16.01 -29.56 -24.70
CA PHE A 125 15.55 -30.90 -25.10
C PHE A 125 16.14 -31.31 -26.45
N VAL A 126 16.10 -30.40 -27.43
CA VAL A 126 16.72 -30.61 -28.74
C VAL A 126 18.25 -30.72 -28.62
N ARG A 127 18.87 -29.89 -27.77
CA ARG A 127 20.33 -29.92 -27.57
C ARG A 127 20.84 -31.12 -26.78
N ASN A 128 20.02 -31.71 -25.92
CA ASN A 128 20.38 -32.92 -25.19
C ASN A 128 20.11 -34.21 -25.99
N HIS A 129 19.50 -34.14 -27.18
CA HIS A 129 19.34 -35.26 -28.10
C HIS A 129 20.42 -35.27 -29.21
N ASP A 130 21.61 -34.73 -28.92
CA ASP A 130 22.81 -34.94 -29.73
C ASP A 130 23.53 -36.21 -29.22
N GLY A 131 23.05 -37.39 -29.60
CA GLY A 131 23.67 -38.62 -29.10
C GLY A 131 23.25 -39.97 -29.67
N GLU A 132 22.31 -40.08 -30.62
CA GLU A 132 22.16 -41.30 -31.40
C GLU A 132 21.57 -40.96 -32.78
N ALA A 133 22.26 -41.37 -33.84
CA ALA A 133 21.90 -41.07 -35.21
C ALA A 133 20.59 -41.78 -35.62
N ASP A 134 19.72 -41.02 -36.29
CA ASP A 134 18.62 -41.45 -37.20
C ASP A 134 17.30 -41.96 -36.56
N PRO A 135 16.34 -41.07 -36.26
CA PRO A 135 14.96 -41.21 -36.80
C PRO A 135 14.19 -39.86 -36.93
N ALA A 136 14.81 -38.79 -37.44
CA ALA A 136 14.19 -37.46 -37.51
C ALA A 136 13.01 -37.35 -38.51
N ILE A 137 12.81 -38.35 -39.37
CA ILE A 137 11.71 -38.39 -40.35
C ILE A 137 10.44 -39.02 -39.76
N GLU A 138 10.54 -39.81 -38.69
CA GLU A 138 9.39 -40.55 -38.14
C GLU A 138 8.57 -39.69 -37.15
N HIS A 139 9.24 -38.89 -36.32
CA HIS A 139 8.53 -38.01 -35.37
C HIS A 139 7.89 -36.77 -36.01
N ALA A 140 8.31 -36.38 -37.22
CA ALA A 140 7.63 -35.30 -37.95
C ALA A 140 6.17 -35.68 -38.27
N ALA A 141 5.93 -36.95 -38.62
CA ALA A 141 4.59 -37.48 -38.89
C ALA A 141 3.73 -37.56 -37.61
N GLU A 142 4.32 -37.97 -36.48
CA GLU A 142 3.61 -38.00 -35.19
C GLU A 142 3.24 -36.60 -34.69
N LEU A 143 4.11 -35.61 -34.91
CA LEU A 143 3.83 -34.22 -34.55
C LEU A 143 2.72 -33.61 -35.43
N GLU A 144 2.69 -33.91 -36.73
CA GLU A 144 1.63 -33.45 -37.62
C GLU A 144 0.27 -34.10 -37.28
N ALA A 145 0.28 -35.37 -36.88
CA ALA A 145 -0.89 -36.06 -36.35
C ALA A 145 -1.40 -35.46 -35.04
N LEU A 146 -0.50 -35.15 -34.09
CA LEU A 146 -0.86 -34.57 -32.81
C LEU A 146 -1.38 -33.13 -32.94
N ILE A 147 -0.80 -32.34 -33.87
CA ILE A 147 -1.29 -30.99 -34.22
C ILE A 147 -2.69 -31.07 -34.83
N GLY A 148 -2.94 -32.04 -35.72
CA GLY A 148 -4.25 -32.24 -36.32
C GLY A 148 -5.34 -32.66 -35.32
N GLU A 149 -4.99 -33.51 -34.35
CA GLU A 149 -5.92 -33.94 -33.29
C GLU A 149 -6.29 -32.76 -32.35
N LEU A 150 -5.32 -31.88 -32.06
CA LEU A 150 -5.56 -30.70 -31.26
C LEU A 150 -6.49 -29.69 -31.95
N ASP A 151 -6.32 -29.46 -33.26
CA ASP A 151 -7.21 -28.60 -34.04
C ASP A 151 -8.64 -29.16 -34.08
N ALA A 152 -8.79 -30.49 -34.19
CA ALA A 152 -10.09 -31.15 -34.15
C ALA A 152 -10.80 -31.01 -32.79
N ILE A 153 -10.05 -31.10 -31.68
CA ILE A 153 -10.60 -30.91 -30.32
C ILE A 153 -11.02 -29.46 -30.10
N VAL A 154 -10.21 -28.50 -30.53
CA VAL A 154 -10.52 -27.06 -30.45
C VAL A 154 -11.77 -26.74 -31.28
N GLN A 155 -11.89 -27.26 -32.50
CA GLN A 155 -13.08 -27.07 -33.33
C GLN A 155 -14.34 -27.70 -32.71
N ARG A 156 -14.23 -28.91 -32.15
CA ARG A 156 -15.34 -29.60 -31.49
C ARG A 156 -15.82 -28.85 -30.24
N GLN A 157 -14.92 -28.24 -29.47
CA GLN A 157 -15.30 -27.42 -28.31
C GLN A 157 -15.77 -26.00 -28.68
N SER A 158 -15.34 -25.49 -29.84
CA SER A 158 -15.75 -24.17 -30.34
C SER A 158 -17.14 -24.12 -30.96
N SER A 159 -17.79 -25.28 -31.19
CA SER A 159 -19.19 -25.35 -31.61
C SER A 159 -20.07 -25.00 -30.40
N PRO A 160 -20.60 -23.75 -30.31
CA PRO A 160 -21.54 -23.41 -29.26
C PRO A 160 -22.83 -24.10 -29.65
N GLU A 161 -23.18 -25.18 -28.94
CA GLU A 161 -24.51 -25.74 -29.03
C GLU A 161 -25.52 -24.59 -28.88
N LEU A 162 -26.17 -24.30 -30.00
CA LEU A 162 -27.41 -23.54 -30.10
C LEU A 162 -28.43 -24.29 -29.26
N ARG A 163 -28.42 -23.97 -27.97
CA ARG A 163 -29.35 -24.41 -26.95
C ARG A 163 -30.72 -23.81 -27.27
N ASN A 164 -31.52 -24.57 -28.02
CA ASN A 164 -32.98 -24.55 -27.97
C ASN A 164 -33.44 -25.91 -27.46
#